data_AF-X1GV84-F1
#
_entry.id   AF-X1GV84-F1
#
_cell.length_a   1.000
_cell.length_b   1.000
_cell.length_c   1.000
_cell.angle_alpha   90.00
_cell.angle_beta   90.00
_cell.angle_gamma   90.00
#
_symmetry.space_group_name_H-M   'P 1'
#
loop_
_entity.id
_entity.type
_entity.pdbx_description
1 polymer ?
#
loop_
_entity_poly.entity_id
_entity_poly.type
_entity_poly.pdbx_seq_one_letter_code
_entity_poly.pdbx_strand_id
1 'polypeptide(L)'
;YQRLIKMLKKYADLVVPELVDTAEKAQEAGRLYETGDIDMLLIFPLGYTTSMMIVPAVYELDVPIRILNAHEDRSYDYAAADTTIYLHHEGVCCIPEYSGALVNLGKRFRDREKI
;
A
#
# COMPACT_ATOMS: atom_id res chain seq x y z
N TYR A 1 -9.99 3.85 -4.09
CA TYR A 1 -8.90 3.50 -5.02
C TYR A 1 -8.89 4.31 -6.33
N GLN A 2 -9.92 4.24 -7.20
CA GLN A 2 -9.90 4.92 -8.51
C GLN A 2 -9.66 6.44 -8.46
N ARG A 3 -10.18 7.10 -7.41
CA ARG A 3 -9.92 8.52 -7.15
C ARG A 3 -8.44 8.82 -6.90
N LEU A 4 -7.73 7.94 -6.18
CA LEU A 4 -6.30 8.06 -5.93
C LEU A 4 -5.51 7.98 -7.23
N ILE A 5 -5.79 6.96 -8.06
CA ILE A 5 -5.18 6.80 -9.39
C ILE A 5 -5.39 8.05 -10.25
N LYS A 6 -6.63 8.54 -10.36
CA LYS A 6 -6.94 9.75 -11.13
C LYS A 6 -6.21 11.00 -10.62
N MET A 7 -5.96 11.09 -9.31
CA MET A 7 -5.20 12.18 -8.72
C MET A 7 -3.72 12.06 -9.08
N LEU A 8 -3.10 10.89 -8.87
CA LEU A 8 -1.67 10.68 -9.09
C LEU A 8 -1.27 10.79 -10.56
N LYS A 9 -2.12 10.36 -11.50
CA LYS A 9 -1.90 10.50 -12.96
C LYS A 9 -1.67 11.94 -13.44
N LYS A 10 -2.00 12.95 -12.64
CA LYS A 10 -1.74 14.35 -12.95
C LYS A 10 -0.29 14.76 -12.68
N TYR A 11 0.44 13.96 -11.91
CA TYR A 11 1.75 14.31 -11.36
C TYR A 11 2.84 13.29 -11.73
N ALA A 12 2.48 12.05 -12.05
CA ALA A 12 3.43 10.99 -12.39
C ALA A 12 2.81 9.96 -13.34
N ASP A 13 3.66 9.27 -14.08
CA ASP A 13 3.32 8.01 -14.75
C ASP A 13 3.14 6.90 -13.70
N LEU A 14 2.15 6.03 -13.91
CA LEU A 14 1.78 5.04 -12.91
C LEU A 14 1.98 3.61 -13.43
N VAL A 15 2.79 2.85 -12.71
CA VAL A 15 2.89 1.40 -12.80
C VAL A 15 2.04 0.81 -11.68
N VAL A 16 0.94 0.13 -12.05
CA VAL A 16 -0.10 -0.28 -11.09
C VAL A 16 -0.39 -1.77 -11.27
N PRO A 17 -0.13 -2.62 -10.26
CA PRO A 17 -0.52 -4.02 -10.33
C PRO A 17 -2.03 -4.18 -10.13
N GLU A 18 -2.54 -5.39 -10.34
CA GLU A 18 -3.83 -5.78 -9.77
C GLU A 18 -3.79 -5.78 -8.23
N LEU A 19 -4.95 -5.99 -7.59
CA LEU A 19 -5.04 -6.09 -6.13
C LEU A 19 -4.10 -7.20 -5.61
N VAL A 20 -3.15 -6.81 -4.77
CA VAL A 20 -2.18 -7.72 -4.15
C VAL A 20 -2.70 -8.24 -2.82
N ASP A 21 -3.33 -9.41 -2.86
CA ASP A 21 -3.91 -10.11 -1.70
C ASP A 21 -3.33 -11.52 -1.49
N THR A 22 -2.32 -11.91 -2.29
CA THR A 22 -1.55 -13.15 -2.11
C THR A 22 -0.05 -12.90 -2.27
N ALA A 23 0.77 -13.82 -1.76
CA ALA A 23 2.22 -13.74 -1.86
C ALA A 23 2.70 -13.85 -3.32
N GLU A 24 2.02 -14.66 -4.14
CA GLU A 24 2.32 -14.82 -5.57
C GLU A 24 2.03 -13.51 -6.33
N LYS A 25 0.92 -12.84 -6.00
CA LYS A 25 0.63 -11.52 -6.56
C LYS A 25 1.63 -10.46 -6.10
N ALA A 26 2.15 -10.56 -4.88
CA ALA A 26 3.19 -9.67 -4.39
C ALA A 26 4.50 -9.86 -5.18
N GLN A 27 4.87 -11.11 -5.48
CA GLN A 27 6.03 -11.40 -6.34
C GLN A 27 5.83 -10.87 -7.76
N GLU A 28 4.63 -11.01 -8.33
CA GLU A 28 4.32 -10.46 -9.65
C GLU A 28 4.37 -8.93 -9.66
N ALA A 29 3.85 -8.28 -8.62
CA ALA A 29 3.98 -6.85 -8.46
C ALA A 29 5.46 -6.42 -8.41
N GLY A 30 6.31 -7.15 -7.69
CA GLY A 30 7.76 -6.92 -7.68
C GLY A 30 8.39 -6.95 -9.07
N ARG A 31 8.08 -7.97 -9.88
CA ARG A 31 8.54 -8.07 -11.29
C ARG A 31 8.02 -6.92 -12.15
N LEU A 32 6.75 -6.53 -11.96
CA LEU A 32 6.16 -5.40 -12.65
C LEU A 32 6.89 -4.09 -12.32
N TYR A 33 7.26 -3.89 -11.06
CA TYR A 33 7.98 -2.70 -10.61
C TYR A 33 9.40 -2.63 -11.18
N GLU A 34 10.11 -3.76 -11.22
CA GLU A 34 11.44 -3.86 -11.82
C GLU A 34 11.41 -3.59 -13.32
N THR A 35 10.48 -4.22 -14.05
CA THR A 35 10.31 -4.02 -15.51
C THR A 35 9.77 -2.64 -15.86
N GLY A 36 9.01 -2.03 -14.95
CA GLY A 36 8.47 -0.69 -15.09
C GLY A 36 9.44 0.43 -14.73
N ASP A 37 10.64 0.11 -14.24
CA ASP A 37 11.70 1.06 -13.85
C ASP A 37 11.18 2.20 -12.95
N ILE A 38 10.47 1.84 -11.87
CA ILE A 38 9.83 2.83 -11.00
C ILE A 38 10.86 3.65 -10.22
N ASP A 39 10.61 4.95 -10.06
CA ASP A 39 11.46 5.82 -9.20
C ASP A 39 11.09 5.76 -7.71
N MET A 40 9.86 5.34 -7.40
CA MET A 40 9.28 5.37 -6.05
C MET A 40 8.09 4.42 -5.96
N LEU A 41 7.92 3.78 -4.79
CA LEU A 41 6.75 2.93 -4.51
C LEU A 41 5.79 3.58 -3.51
N LEU A 42 4.50 3.63 -3.87
CA LEU A 42 3.41 3.99 -2.96
C LEU A 42 2.64 2.71 -2.56
N ILE A 43 2.50 2.46 -1.26
CA ILE A 43 1.72 1.34 -0.71
C ILE A 43 0.46 1.91 -0.08
N PHE A 44 -0.71 1.50 -0.57
CA PHE A 44 -2.00 1.90 -0.03
C PHE A 44 -2.83 0.67 0.36
N PRO A 45 -2.94 0.36 1.67
CA PRO A 45 -3.75 -0.76 2.13
C PRO A 45 -5.25 -0.42 2.05
N LEU A 46 -6.00 -1.22 1.29
CA LEU A 46 -7.46 -1.06 1.14
C LEU A 46 -8.25 -1.81 2.23
N GLY A 47 -7.69 -2.90 2.76
CA GLY A 47 -8.22 -3.69 3.88
C GLY A 47 -7.07 -4.32 4.64
N TYR A 48 -7.34 -5.11 5.68
CA TYR A 48 -6.26 -5.76 6.42
C TYR A 48 -5.59 -6.85 5.59
N THR A 49 -4.28 -6.72 5.40
CA THR A 49 -3.43 -7.75 4.80
C THR A 49 -2.14 -7.88 5.60
N THR A 50 -1.59 -9.09 5.72
CA THR A 50 -0.34 -9.31 6.46
C THR A 50 0.86 -8.81 5.67
N SER A 51 1.99 -8.63 6.36
CA SER A 51 3.27 -8.19 5.78
C SER A 51 3.77 -9.10 4.65
N MET A 52 3.35 -10.37 4.64
CA MET A 52 3.63 -11.32 3.54
C MET A 52 3.09 -10.85 2.18
N MET A 53 2.10 -9.94 2.15
CA MET A 53 1.55 -9.39 0.91
C MET A 53 2.36 -8.21 0.36
N ILE A 54 3.34 -7.69 1.11
CA ILE A 54 4.22 -6.61 0.64
C ILE A 54 5.68 -7.05 0.54
N VAL A 55 6.14 -7.94 1.41
CA VAL A 55 7.56 -8.33 1.49
C VAL A 55 8.10 -8.84 0.15
N PRO A 56 7.43 -9.76 -0.57
CA PRO A 56 7.95 -10.25 -1.85
C PRO A 56 8.02 -9.16 -2.92
N ALA A 57 7.12 -8.16 -2.87
CA ALA A 57 7.09 -7.07 -3.85
C ALA A 57 8.24 -6.07 -3.64
N VAL A 58 8.70 -5.90 -2.40
CA VAL A 58 9.70 -4.88 -2.04
C VAL A 58 11.08 -5.45 -1.77
N TYR A 59 11.24 -6.77 -1.69
CA TYR A 59 12.46 -7.43 -1.21
C TYR A 59 13.70 -7.00 -2.02
N GLU A 60 13.63 -7.04 -3.34
CA GLU A 60 14.72 -6.65 -4.24
C GLU A 60 14.71 -5.15 -4.63
N LEU A 61 13.65 -4.41 -4.30
CA LEU A 61 13.51 -3.00 -4.68
C LEU A 61 14.36 -2.06 -3.80
N ASP A 62 15.12 -1.15 -4.41
CA ASP A 62 15.93 -0.14 -3.68
C ASP A 62 15.38 1.31 -3.77
N VAL A 63 14.16 1.45 -4.29
CA VAL A 63 13.50 2.75 -4.45
C VAL A 63 12.90 3.23 -3.11
N PRO A 64 12.74 4.54 -2.89
CA PRO A 64 12.03 5.06 -1.73
C PRO A 64 10.59 4.52 -1.66
N ILE A 65 10.16 4.11 -0.46
CA ILE A 65 8.81 3.58 -0.23
C ILE A 65 7.99 4.58 0.60
N ARG A 66 6.74 4.79 0.23
CA ARG A 66 5.78 5.57 1.00
C ARG A 66 4.55 4.73 1.30
N ILE A 67 4.29 4.49 2.59
CA ILE A 67 3.01 3.93 3.01
C ILE A 67 2.03 5.09 3.15
N LEU A 68 0.90 4.99 2.46
CA LEU A 68 -0.20 5.95 2.56
C LEU A 68 -1.05 5.59 3.78
N ASN A 69 -0.77 6.23 4.91
CA ASN A 69 -1.59 6.15 6.12
C ASN A 69 -2.85 7.01 5.97
N ALA A 70 -3.81 6.50 5.19
CA ALA A 70 -5.04 7.18 4.84
C ALA A 70 -6.18 6.18 4.68
N HIS A 71 -7.41 6.70 4.61
CA HIS A 71 -8.61 5.93 4.28
C HIS A 71 -9.13 6.32 2.89
N GLU A 72 -9.92 5.43 2.27
CA GLU A 72 -10.60 5.73 1.02
C GLU A 72 -11.64 6.85 1.20
N ASP A 73 -12.39 6.77 2.29
CA ASP A 73 -13.40 7.73 2.69
C ASP A 73 -12.96 8.55 3.90
N ARG A 74 -13.50 9.77 4.01
CA ARG A 74 -13.21 10.66 5.15
C ARG A 74 -13.89 10.20 6.44
N SER A 75 -15.01 9.50 6.31
CA SER A 75 -15.84 8.99 7.39
C SER A 75 -16.89 8.02 6.82
N TYR A 76 -17.46 7.17 7.67
CA TYR A 76 -18.67 6.38 7.40
C TYR A 76 -19.66 6.55 8.56
N ASP A 77 -20.92 6.15 8.36
CA ASP A 77 -21.95 6.22 9.41
C ASP A 77 -21.69 5.18 10.50
N TYR A 78 -21.16 5.62 11.63
CA TYR A 78 -20.85 4.75 12.77
C TYR A 78 -22.08 4.11 13.41
N ALA A 79 -23.26 4.72 13.32
CA ALA A 79 -24.47 4.18 13.93
C ALA A 79 -25.05 3.01 13.13
N ALA A 80 -24.88 3.05 11.81
CA ALA A 80 -25.29 2.00 10.88
C ALA A 80 -24.16 1.02 10.51
N ALA A 81 -22.91 1.29 10.95
CA ALA A 81 -21.77 0.46 10.63
C ALA A 81 -21.92 -0.95 11.22
N ASP A 82 -21.69 -1.94 10.37
CA ASP A 82 -21.51 -3.33 10.77
C ASP A 82 -20.05 -3.76 10.60
N THR A 83 -19.78 -5.04 10.84
CA THR A 83 -18.45 -5.62 10.65
C THR A 83 -17.97 -5.45 9.21
N THR A 84 -18.84 -5.56 8.20
CA THR A 84 -18.43 -5.41 6.79
C THR A 84 -17.95 -3.99 6.50
N ILE A 85 -18.66 -2.98 6.98
CA ILE A 85 -18.25 -1.57 6.83
C ILE A 85 -16.93 -1.33 7.58
N TYR A 86 -16.80 -1.87 8.80
CA TYR A 86 -15.56 -1.74 9.55
C TYR A 86 -14.36 -2.38 8.84
N LEU A 87 -14.46 -3.64 8.42
CA LEU A 87 -13.39 -4.38 7.73
C LEU A 87 -13.02 -3.75 6.38
N HIS A 88 -13.95 -3.07 5.71
CA HIS A 88 -13.62 -2.29 4.51
C HIS A 88 -12.66 -1.13 4.82
N HIS A 89 -12.74 -0.52 6.00
CA HIS A 89 -11.97 0.68 6.33
C HIS A 89 -10.74 0.42 7.20
N GLU A 90 -10.49 -0.84 7.57
CA GLU A 90 -9.45 -1.21 8.54
C GLU A 90 -8.04 -1.32 7.94
N GLY A 91 -7.83 -0.99 6.66
CA GLY A 91 -6.52 -1.11 6.00
C GLY A 91 -5.39 -0.37 6.73
N VAL A 92 -5.68 0.70 7.45
CA VAL A 92 -4.68 1.40 8.28
C VAL A 92 -4.11 0.54 9.43
N CYS A 93 -4.83 -0.49 9.87
CA CYS A 93 -4.42 -1.37 10.96
C CYS A 93 -3.19 -2.22 10.63
N CYS A 94 -2.93 -2.51 9.34
CA CYS A 94 -1.74 -3.29 8.95
C CYS A 94 -0.47 -2.43 8.81
N ILE A 95 -0.58 -1.09 8.89
CA ILE A 95 0.56 -0.18 8.70
C ILE A 95 1.70 -0.42 9.70
N PRO A 96 1.45 -0.65 11.01
CA PRO A 96 2.52 -1.00 11.95
C PRO A 96 3.22 -2.30 11.58
N GLU A 97 2.48 -3.32 11.11
CA GLU A 97 3.04 -4.59 10.66
C GLU A 97 3.93 -4.39 9.42
N TYR A 98 3.46 -3.59 8.46
CA TYR A 98 4.21 -3.28 7.23
C TYR A 98 5.47 -2.50 7.53
N SER A 99 5.35 -1.50 8.40
CA SER A 99 6.48 -0.68 8.85
C SER A 99 7.53 -1.54 9.54
N GLY A 100 7.12 -2.45 10.43
CA GLY A 100 8.03 -3.40 11.08
C GLY A 100 8.76 -4.30 10.09
N ALA A 101 8.04 -4.83 9.08
CA ALA A 101 8.65 -5.63 8.02
C ALA A 101 9.67 -4.83 7.19
N LEU A 102 9.34 -3.58 6.82
CA LEU A 102 10.25 -2.71 6.08
C LEU A 102 11.50 -2.33 6.89
N VAL A 103 11.35 -2.09 8.21
CA VAL A 103 12.49 -1.90 9.11
C VAL A 103 13.39 -3.13 9.12
N ASN A 104 12.83 -4.33 9.27
CA ASN A 104 13.59 -5.58 9.28
C ASN A 104 14.32 -5.85 7.95
N LEU A 105 13.76 -5.40 6.83
CA LEU A 105 14.37 -5.48 5.51
C LEU A 105 15.36 -4.33 5.22
N GLY A 106 15.57 -3.40 6.16
CA GLY A 106 16.46 -2.25 5.97
C GLY A 106 15.98 -1.26 4.90
N LYS A 107 14.69 -1.25 4.55
CA LYS A 107 14.14 -0.40 3.49
C LYS A 107 14.02 1.05 3.93
N ARG A 108 14.29 1.98 3.00
CA ARG A 108 14.03 3.41 3.20
C ARG A 108 12.57 3.72 2.96
N PHE A 109 11.79 3.92 4.02
CA PHE A 109 10.36 4.24 3.89
C PHE A 109 9.90 5.39 4.77
N ARG A 110 8.71 5.93 4.45
CA ARG A 110 7.98 6.88 5.30
C ARG A 110 6.49 6.50 5.37
N ASP A 111 5.92 6.49 6.56
CA ASP A 111 4.50 6.18 6.84
C ASP A 111 3.71 7.39 7.40
N ARG A 112 4.41 8.45 7.84
CA ARG A 112 3.81 9.71 8.35
C ARG A 112 4.19 10.91 7.50
N GLU A 113 3.31 11.89 7.37
CA GLU A 113 3.75 13.25 6.99
C GLU A 113 4.48 13.86 8.19
N LYS A 114 5.76 14.20 8.01
CA LYS A 114 6.35 15.27 8.83
C LYS A 114 5.90 16.57 8.19
N ILE A 115 4.99 17.28 8.86
CA ILE A 115 4.74 18.70 8.63
C ILE A 115 5.99 19.47 9.04
#